data_AF-A0A131XCW4-F1
#
_entry.id   AF-A0A131XCW4-F1
#
_cell.length_a   1.000
_cell.length_b   1.000
_cell.length_c   1.000
_cell.angle_alpha   90.00
_cell.angle_beta   90.00
_cell.angle_gamma   90.00
#
_symmetry.space_group_name_H-M   'P 1'
#
loop_
_entity.id
_entity.type
_entity.pdbx_description
1 polymer ?
#
loop_
_entity_poly.entity_id
_entity_poly.type
_entity_poly.pdbx_seq_one_letter_code
_entity_poly.pdbx_strand_id
1 'polypeptide(L)'
;MEVTAKNFQEQFGELKAAVENASFVAVDCEFTGLALEQSTHAYDTPEERYRKLRESSLDFLVVQVGVCAFKYDKAKRGYKYKAFNFYVCPKQTVKGAPDRMFQCQASSLQFLCQHGFDFNKLFREGISYLRSEEAVQLRQALSERHAQQLKEIGSPNNGPSKISKVDVPKDAQGFIDEVLDSVQKFVDSSSNAEVDTDEDGEDTGKASKEDSPEDLSMREASPKKDSNVLHLSECNGFKRKLIYQEVNARFGDKVQLNTESDSDGALHIAVRITGSPEEQRTRLEQKHQKEREDLELAHGFGRVLELLASSNKLVVGHNMLLDVMHLLSQFVDDLPKDYNEFKSMVRAAFPCLVDTKVLASDDAIKETFTCTVLEVLLKQLRSRPNCVPPVESEPGYGYDLDKAKYHEAGYDAFVTGMCLLGLCNQLGKNKDHSAELKETSPVLKPYLNRIHMMQSPDIPSLNMAGNEVIPSRSHVLHVTFPAEWRANDLYQLFNSFGQMAIHWINSTQAFIAMASSPLATQALKKLGSSKTMTQEPYRLQSYTTYMTRLSRHTTTATPASVNKVPSSHDADMTAEDSSAARKRKRSASFTSLASSSPPQVSKDDGSGPQPKLVKKSTTAVQIAVTEKFFEENDDWS
;
A
#
# COMPACT_ATOMS: atom_id res chain seq x y z
N MET A 1 -4.09 -10.03 16.82
CA MET A 1 -5.33 -10.21 16.03
C MET A 1 -5.01 -10.04 14.56
N GLU A 2 -5.41 -10.99 13.71
CA GLU A 2 -5.31 -10.82 12.24
C GLU A 2 -6.54 -10.09 11.71
N VAL A 3 -6.30 -9.04 10.93
CA VAL A 3 -7.35 -8.17 10.39
C VAL A 3 -7.30 -8.20 8.86
N THR A 4 -8.42 -8.58 8.26
CA THR A 4 -8.66 -8.69 6.82
C THR A 4 -9.93 -7.91 6.48
N ALA A 5 -10.28 -7.81 5.19
CA ALA A 5 -11.51 -7.16 4.75
C ALA A 5 -12.77 -7.75 5.42
N LYS A 6 -12.76 -9.03 5.82
CA LYS A 6 -13.92 -9.72 6.42
C LYS A 6 -14.27 -9.22 7.82
N ASN A 7 -13.27 -8.89 8.64
CA ASN A 7 -13.44 -8.48 10.03
C ASN A 7 -13.01 -7.03 10.29
N PHE A 8 -12.63 -6.28 9.24
CA PHE A 8 -12.07 -4.94 9.36
C PHE A 8 -12.95 -3.98 10.16
N GLN A 9 -14.26 -3.93 9.88
CA GLN A 9 -15.14 -2.95 10.51
C GLN A 9 -15.28 -3.15 12.03
N GLU A 10 -15.37 -4.41 12.48
CA GLU A 10 -15.39 -4.75 13.91
C GLU A 10 -14.06 -4.40 14.57
N GLN A 11 -12.95 -4.85 13.97
CA GLN A 11 -11.61 -4.66 14.52
C GLN A 11 -11.16 -3.19 14.47
N PHE A 12 -11.68 -2.38 13.54
CA PHE A 12 -11.49 -0.94 13.52
C PHE A 12 -12.14 -0.26 14.73
N GLY A 13 -13.32 -0.72 15.15
CA GLY A 13 -13.97 -0.26 16.39
C GLY A 13 -13.13 -0.58 17.63
N GLU A 14 -12.63 -1.81 17.73
CA GLU A 14 -11.73 -2.25 18.80
C GLU A 14 -10.42 -1.48 18.83
N LEU A 15 -9.81 -1.24 17.66
CA LEU A 15 -8.61 -0.44 17.53
C LEU A 15 -8.86 1.01 17.99
N LYS A 16 -9.98 1.63 17.60
CA LYS A 16 -10.32 2.99 18.02
C LYS A 16 -10.37 3.12 19.54
N ALA A 17 -11.07 2.19 20.19
CA ALA A 17 -11.12 2.15 21.66
C ALA A 17 -9.74 1.89 22.28
N ALA A 18 -8.92 1.04 21.67
CA ALA A 18 -7.57 0.76 22.14
C ALA A 18 -6.65 1.99 22.05
N VAL A 19 -6.64 2.69 20.91
CA VAL A 19 -5.83 3.90 20.67
C VAL A 19 -6.26 5.04 21.59
N GLU A 20 -7.56 5.28 21.77
CA GLU A 20 -8.08 6.33 22.66
C GLU A 20 -7.56 6.16 24.09
N ASN A 21 -7.57 4.91 24.59
CA ASN A 21 -7.14 4.56 25.94
C ASN A 21 -5.64 4.27 26.06
N ALA A 22 -4.89 4.27 24.96
CA ALA A 22 -3.47 3.97 24.97
C ALA A 22 -2.64 5.11 25.56
N SER A 23 -1.56 4.74 26.24
CA SER A 23 -0.47 5.64 26.59
C SER A 23 0.41 5.93 25.36
N PHE A 24 0.64 4.91 24.52
CA PHE A 24 1.32 5.02 23.23
C PHE A 24 0.95 3.87 22.30
N VAL A 25 1.28 4.00 21.01
CA VAL A 25 1.05 3.00 19.97
C VAL A 25 2.39 2.68 19.30
N ALA A 26 2.70 1.40 19.14
CA ALA A 26 3.84 0.97 18.34
C ALA A 26 3.38 0.47 16.97
N VAL A 27 4.19 0.72 15.94
CA VAL A 27 3.92 0.35 14.55
C VAL A 27 5.15 -0.28 13.91
N ASP A 28 4.89 -1.18 12.96
CA ASP A 28 5.90 -1.87 12.14
C ASP A 28 5.22 -2.35 10.85
N CYS A 29 5.97 -2.54 9.75
CA CYS A 29 5.42 -2.88 8.45
C CYS A 29 6.21 -3.99 7.74
N GLU A 30 5.50 -4.83 6.99
CA GLU A 30 6.10 -5.77 6.03
C GLU A 30 5.94 -5.26 4.59
N PHE A 31 7.02 -5.36 3.82
CA PHE A 31 7.12 -4.81 2.46
C PHE A 31 7.30 -5.89 1.39
N THR A 32 6.82 -5.60 0.18
CA THR A 32 7.05 -6.43 -1.01
C THR A 32 8.49 -6.35 -1.54
N GLY A 33 9.28 -5.38 -1.08
CA GLY A 33 10.69 -5.20 -1.42
C GLY A 33 11.29 -4.01 -0.69
N LEU A 34 12.62 -3.89 -0.72
CA LEU A 34 13.36 -2.83 -0.02
C LEU A 34 14.31 -2.03 -0.94
N ALA A 35 14.82 -2.65 -2.02
CA ALA A 35 15.73 -2.04 -3.01
C ALA A 35 16.88 -1.17 -2.45
N LEU A 36 17.40 -1.50 -1.27
CA LEU A 36 18.39 -0.68 -0.54
C LEU A 36 19.80 -0.68 -1.14
N GLU A 37 20.19 -1.75 -1.86
CA GLU A 37 21.60 -2.02 -2.19
C GLU A 37 22.19 -1.13 -3.30
N GLN A 38 21.39 -0.36 -4.04
CA GLN A 38 21.89 0.37 -5.21
C GLN A 38 21.97 1.89 -5.06
N SER A 39 21.39 2.49 -4.00
CA SER A 39 21.19 3.95 -3.98
C SER A 39 21.92 4.68 -2.85
N THR A 40 22.05 4.11 -1.65
CA THR A 40 22.49 4.86 -0.47
C THR A 40 23.96 4.63 -0.08
N HIS A 41 24.63 5.66 0.46
CA HIS A 41 26.03 5.55 0.93
C HIS A 41 26.27 6.26 2.26
N ALA A 42 27.33 5.87 2.96
CA ALA A 42 27.63 6.27 4.34
C ALA A 42 27.50 7.78 4.62
N TYR A 43 28.00 8.61 3.70
CA TYR A 43 28.00 10.07 3.82
C TYR A 43 26.92 10.75 2.98
N ASP A 44 25.74 10.14 2.83
CA ASP A 44 24.59 10.89 2.32
C ASP A 44 24.28 12.06 3.26
N THR A 45 23.87 13.19 2.69
CA THR A 45 23.11 14.19 3.47
C THR A 45 21.70 13.63 3.75
N PRO A 46 20.99 14.15 4.77
CA PRO A 46 19.58 13.81 5.02
C PRO A 46 18.70 13.91 3.77
N GLU A 47 18.87 14.97 2.98
CA GLU A 47 18.11 15.20 1.76
C GLU A 47 18.45 14.19 0.66
N GLU A 48 19.73 13.88 0.45
CA GLU A 48 20.15 12.86 -0.52
C GLU A 48 19.64 11.48 -0.12
N ARG A 49 19.73 11.15 1.18
CA ARG A 49 19.21 9.89 1.73
C ARG A 49 17.72 9.78 1.44
N TYR A 50 16.95 10.82 1.76
CA TYR A 50 15.52 10.86 1.47
C TYR A 50 15.24 10.70 -0.02
N ARG A 51 15.91 11.45 -0.89
CA ARG A 51 15.73 11.39 -2.35
C ARG A 51 15.96 9.97 -2.89
N LYS A 52 17.06 9.34 -2.49
CA LYS A 52 17.45 7.98 -2.92
C LYS A 52 16.47 6.92 -2.43
N LEU A 53 16.05 7.01 -1.17
CA LEU A 53 15.04 6.11 -0.61
C LEU A 53 13.68 6.33 -1.29
N ARG A 54 13.29 7.58 -1.54
CA ARG A 54 12.05 7.93 -2.23
C ARG A 54 12.02 7.30 -3.63
N GLU A 55 13.09 7.41 -4.40
CA GLU A 55 13.16 6.82 -5.74
C GLU A 55 13.05 5.28 -5.73
N SER A 56 13.57 4.62 -4.70
CA SER A 56 13.59 3.15 -4.59
C SER A 56 12.39 2.55 -3.87
N SER A 57 11.68 3.33 -3.04
CA SER A 57 10.60 2.85 -2.18
C SER A 57 9.21 2.98 -2.82
N LEU A 58 9.01 3.89 -3.78
CA LEU A 58 7.69 4.18 -4.36
C LEU A 58 7.08 2.99 -5.13
N ASP A 59 7.91 2.05 -5.60
CA ASP A 59 7.45 0.91 -6.38
C ASP A 59 7.00 -0.29 -5.52
N PHE A 60 7.35 -0.31 -4.22
CA PHE A 60 7.02 -1.41 -3.30
C PHE A 60 5.88 -1.04 -2.37
N LEU A 61 5.00 -2.00 -2.12
CA LEU A 61 3.90 -1.89 -1.18
C LEU A 61 4.26 -2.34 0.22
N VAL A 62 3.63 -1.67 1.20
CA VAL A 62 3.30 -2.27 2.48
C VAL A 62 2.18 -3.27 2.27
N VAL A 63 2.37 -4.50 2.72
CA VAL A 63 1.39 -5.60 2.61
C VAL A 63 0.83 -6.03 3.95
N GLN A 64 1.55 -5.74 5.03
CA GLN A 64 1.05 -5.91 6.39
C GLN A 64 1.47 -4.73 7.26
N VAL A 65 0.53 -4.20 8.02
CA VAL A 65 0.81 -3.17 9.03
C VAL A 65 0.50 -3.72 10.41
N GLY A 66 1.50 -3.69 11.27
CA GLY A 66 1.42 -4.00 12.68
C GLY A 66 1.05 -2.76 13.47
N VAL A 67 0.01 -2.85 14.30
CA VAL A 67 -0.32 -1.78 15.26
C VAL A 67 -0.50 -2.41 16.64
N CYS A 68 0.26 -1.92 17.62
CA CYS A 68 0.18 -2.41 18.99
C CYS A 68 -0.07 -1.24 19.95
N ALA A 69 -1.27 -1.19 20.55
CA ALA A 69 -1.65 -0.17 21.51
C ALA A 69 -1.26 -0.62 22.92
N PHE A 70 -0.58 0.24 23.69
CA PHE A 70 -0.16 -0.02 25.06
C PHE A 70 -0.90 0.90 26.03
N LYS A 71 -1.58 0.32 27.02
CA LYS A 71 -2.32 1.04 28.08
C LYS A 71 -1.67 0.77 29.44
N TYR A 72 -1.29 1.84 30.14
CA TYR A 72 -0.73 1.70 31.48
C TYR A 72 -1.77 1.25 32.52
N ASP A 73 -1.40 0.24 33.31
CA ASP A 73 -2.15 -0.26 34.46
C ASP A 73 -1.42 0.14 35.74
N LYS A 74 -1.93 1.18 36.41
CA LYS A 74 -1.35 1.73 37.64
C LYS A 74 -1.33 0.73 38.80
N ALA A 75 -2.32 -0.17 38.87
CA ALA A 75 -2.40 -1.15 39.96
C ALA A 75 -1.29 -2.20 39.82
N LYS A 76 -0.99 -2.60 38.58
CA LYS A 76 0.06 -3.57 38.26
C LYS A 76 1.45 -2.95 38.04
N ARG A 77 1.55 -1.61 37.97
CA ARG A 77 2.78 -0.88 37.61
C ARG A 77 3.36 -1.43 36.30
N GLY A 78 2.48 -1.65 35.34
CA GLY A 78 2.74 -2.37 34.10
C GLY A 78 1.83 -1.92 32.98
N TYR A 79 1.79 -2.67 31.89
CA TYR A 79 0.99 -2.34 30.71
C TYR A 79 0.10 -3.49 30.30
N LYS A 80 -1.07 -3.14 29.75
CA LYS A 80 -1.84 -4.03 28.89
C LYS A 80 -1.63 -3.66 27.44
N TYR A 81 -1.73 -4.63 26.54
CA TYR A 81 -1.64 -4.34 25.10
C TYR A 81 -2.67 -5.08 24.25
N LYS A 82 -2.96 -4.47 23.10
CA LYS A 82 -3.68 -5.10 21.98
C LYS A 82 -2.86 -4.96 20.70
N ALA A 83 -2.48 -6.07 20.08
CA ALA A 83 -1.76 -6.09 18.80
C ALA A 83 -2.66 -6.53 17.63
N PHE A 84 -2.51 -5.83 16.50
CA PHE A 84 -3.28 -6.01 15.27
C PHE A 84 -2.33 -6.18 14.08
N ASN A 85 -2.64 -7.12 13.19
CA ASN A 85 -1.97 -7.38 11.92
C ASN A 85 -2.94 -7.07 10.77
N PHE A 86 -2.82 -5.91 10.14
CA PHE A 86 -3.67 -5.53 9.02
C PHE A 86 -3.07 -6.01 7.71
N TYR A 87 -3.74 -6.91 7.00
CA TYR A 87 -3.37 -7.29 5.64
C TYR A 87 -3.95 -6.27 4.67
N VAL A 88 -3.09 -5.56 3.93
CA VAL A 88 -3.48 -4.41 3.09
C VAL A 88 -3.15 -4.67 1.63
N CYS A 89 -4.12 -4.50 0.73
CA CYS A 89 -3.97 -4.81 -0.68
C CYS A 89 -4.67 -3.74 -1.53
N PRO A 90 -4.07 -3.21 -2.61
CA PRO A 90 -4.66 -2.16 -3.43
C PRO A 90 -5.76 -2.66 -4.36
N LYS A 91 -6.83 -3.21 -3.80
CA LYS A 91 -7.97 -3.72 -4.57
C LYS A 91 -8.87 -2.58 -5.03
N GLN A 92 -9.20 -2.57 -6.31
CA GLN A 92 -10.27 -1.73 -6.84
C GLN A 92 -11.63 -2.34 -6.47
N THR A 93 -12.17 -1.95 -5.31
CA THR A 93 -13.46 -2.46 -4.80
C THR A 93 -14.65 -1.62 -5.25
N VAL A 94 -14.44 -0.35 -5.60
CA VAL A 94 -15.48 0.57 -6.07
C VAL A 94 -15.12 1.18 -7.43
N LYS A 95 -16.14 1.46 -8.24
CA LYS A 95 -15.96 2.05 -9.56
C LYS A 95 -15.35 3.44 -9.45
N GLY A 96 -14.30 3.69 -10.22
CA GLY A 96 -13.58 4.97 -10.24
C GLY A 96 -12.39 5.03 -9.27
N ALA A 97 -12.24 4.07 -8.36
CA ALA A 97 -11.03 3.95 -7.56
C ALA A 97 -9.82 3.61 -8.45
N PRO A 98 -8.60 4.04 -8.09
CA PRO A 98 -7.40 3.72 -8.86
C PRO A 98 -7.11 2.22 -8.90
N ASP A 99 -6.67 1.74 -10.06
CA ASP A 99 -6.08 0.41 -10.22
C ASP A 99 -4.55 0.55 -10.14
N ARG A 100 -3.94 0.02 -9.07
CA ARG A 100 -2.53 0.28 -8.73
C ARG A 100 -1.64 -0.88 -9.13
N MET A 101 -0.56 -0.56 -9.83
CA MET A 101 0.53 -1.48 -10.10
C MET A 101 1.62 -1.33 -9.03
N PHE A 102 2.28 -2.43 -8.71
CA PHE A 102 3.38 -2.46 -7.76
C PHE A 102 4.42 -3.51 -8.17
N GLN A 103 5.62 -3.37 -7.64
CA GLN A 103 6.72 -4.30 -7.84
C GLN A 103 6.91 -5.22 -6.63
N CYS A 104 7.57 -6.34 -6.87
CA CYS A 104 7.93 -7.30 -5.84
C CYS A 104 9.40 -7.68 -5.99
N GLN A 105 10.12 -7.69 -4.87
CA GLN A 105 11.47 -8.22 -4.81
C GLN A 105 11.40 -9.70 -4.40
N ALA A 106 11.85 -10.60 -5.28
CA ALA A 106 11.74 -12.05 -5.06
C ALA A 106 12.36 -12.51 -3.73
N SER A 107 13.50 -11.94 -3.33
CA SER A 107 14.14 -12.26 -2.05
C SER A 107 13.30 -11.84 -0.84
N SER A 108 12.61 -10.69 -0.92
CA SER A 108 11.73 -10.21 0.15
C SER A 108 10.47 -11.07 0.27
N LEU A 109 9.85 -11.44 -0.86
CA LEU A 109 8.71 -12.36 -0.83
C LEU A 109 9.09 -13.74 -0.29
N GLN A 110 10.25 -14.28 -0.71
CA GLN A 110 10.76 -15.54 -0.20
C GLN A 110 11.02 -15.47 1.31
N PHE A 111 11.61 -14.38 1.78
CA PHE A 111 11.85 -14.15 3.21
C PHE A 111 10.55 -14.14 4.02
N LEU A 112 9.52 -13.43 3.55
CA LEU A 112 8.19 -13.43 4.17
C LEU A 112 7.55 -14.83 4.17
N CYS A 113 7.64 -15.58 3.06
CA CYS A 113 7.17 -16.97 3.00
C CYS A 113 7.85 -17.86 4.07
N GLN A 114 9.16 -17.70 4.26
CA GLN A 114 9.92 -18.46 5.27
C GLN A 114 9.49 -18.15 6.70
N HIS A 115 8.93 -16.97 6.94
CA HIS A 115 8.39 -16.53 8.23
C HIS A 115 6.86 -16.74 8.34
N GLY A 116 6.27 -17.50 7.42
CA GLY A 116 4.87 -17.92 7.52
C GLY A 116 3.86 -16.88 7.03
N PHE A 117 4.29 -15.86 6.29
CA PHE A 117 3.39 -14.89 5.69
C PHE A 117 2.43 -15.55 4.69
N ASP A 118 1.13 -15.26 4.82
CA ASP A 118 0.10 -15.83 3.95
C ASP A 118 -0.27 -14.86 2.80
N PHE A 119 0.37 -15.05 1.65
CA PHE A 119 0.07 -14.28 0.44
C PHE A 119 -1.33 -14.55 -0.13
N ASN A 120 -1.92 -15.73 0.10
CA ASN A 120 -3.29 -15.98 -0.33
C ASN A 120 -4.26 -15.11 0.48
N LYS A 121 -4.05 -15.01 1.79
CA LYS A 121 -4.83 -14.13 2.66
C LYS A 121 -4.70 -12.67 2.23
N LEU A 122 -3.49 -12.20 1.92
CA LEU A 122 -3.25 -10.87 1.37
C LEU A 122 -4.09 -10.59 0.11
N PHE A 123 -3.92 -11.41 -0.94
CA PHE A 123 -4.55 -11.11 -2.23
C PHE A 123 -6.04 -11.44 -2.27
N ARG A 124 -6.52 -12.45 -1.52
CA ARG A 124 -7.95 -12.80 -1.46
C ARG A 124 -8.72 -11.92 -0.49
N GLU A 125 -8.14 -11.62 0.67
CA GLU A 125 -8.85 -11.05 1.82
C GLU A 125 -8.26 -9.73 2.32
N GLY A 126 -7.16 -9.24 1.72
CA GLY A 126 -6.57 -7.96 2.08
C GLY A 126 -7.55 -6.79 1.99
N ILE A 127 -7.42 -5.88 2.96
CA ILE A 127 -8.19 -4.66 3.14
C ILE A 127 -7.78 -3.69 2.03
N SER A 128 -8.76 -3.14 1.31
CA SER A 128 -8.52 -2.07 0.34
C SER A 128 -8.12 -0.77 1.03
N TYR A 129 -7.66 0.19 0.24
CA TYR A 129 -7.41 1.53 0.75
C TYR A 129 -7.62 2.59 -0.33
N LEU A 130 -8.05 3.75 0.14
CA LEU A 130 -8.03 5.00 -0.61
C LEU A 130 -7.20 6.00 0.18
N ARG A 131 -6.52 6.90 -0.54
CA ARG A 131 -5.95 8.11 0.06
C ARG A 131 -7.10 9.06 0.41
N SER A 132 -6.88 9.96 1.37
CA SER A 132 -7.93 10.88 1.82
C SER A 132 -8.53 11.71 0.68
N GLU A 133 -7.69 12.22 -0.24
CA GLU A 133 -8.14 12.99 -1.41
C GLU A 133 -8.97 12.13 -2.38
N GLU A 134 -8.55 10.89 -2.66
CA GLU A 134 -9.30 9.96 -3.51
C GLU A 134 -10.67 9.63 -2.89
N ALA A 135 -10.72 9.43 -1.58
CA ALA A 135 -11.97 9.17 -0.86
C ALA A 135 -12.91 10.39 -0.95
N VAL A 136 -12.39 11.62 -0.80
CA VAL A 136 -13.18 12.86 -0.95
C VAL A 136 -13.74 12.99 -2.36
N GLN A 137 -12.90 12.82 -3.38
CA GLN A 137 -13.31 12.92 -4.79
C GLN A 137 -14.37 11.88 -5.15
N LEU A 138 -14.18 10.63 -4.71
CA LEU A 138 -15.15 9.55 -4.94
C LEU A 138 -16.48 9.80 -4.20
N ARG A 139 -16.44 10.30 -2.95
CA ARG A 139 -17.66 10.67 -2.20
C ARG A 139 -18.43 11.78 -2.90
N GLN A 140 -17.73 12.81 -3.40
CA GLN A 140 -18.37 13.91 -4.13
C GLN A 140 -19.02 13.40 -5.42
N ALA A 141 -18.27 12.68 -6.25
CA ALA A 141 -18.79 12.11 -7.50
C ALA A 141 -19.97 11.15 -7.26
N LEU A 142 -19.93 10.38 -6.16
CA LEU A 142 -21.01 9.50 -5.74
C LEU A 142 -22.27 10.30 -5.39
N SER A 143 -22.13 11.36 -4.57
CA SER A 143 -23.23 12.22 -4.15
C SER A 143 -23.87 12.96 -5.34
N GLU A 144 -23.07 13.47 -6.26
CA GLU A 144 -23.56 14.14 -7.48
C GLU A 144 -24.38 13.16 -8.36
N ARG A 145 -23.87 11.94 -8.54
CA ARG A 145 -24.59 10.87 -9.25
C ARG A 145 -25.90 10.49 -8.55
N HIS A 146 -25.88 10.35 -7.23
CA HIS A 146 -27.08 10.04 -6.44
C HIS A 146 -28.14 11.12 -6.61
N ALA A 147 -27.74 12.39 -6.51
CA ALA A 147 -28.63 13.54 -6.71
C ALA A 147 -29.22 13.60 -8.13
N GLN A 148 -28.44 13.24 -9.16
CA GLN A 148 -28.94 13.16 -10.53
C GLN A 148 -29.97 12.04 -10.70
N GLN A 149 -29.68 10.84 -10.20
CA GLN A 149 -30.59 9.69 -10.31
C GLN A 149 -31.94 9.95 -9.60
N LEU A 150 -31.94 10.64 -8.46
CA LEU A 150 -33.18 11.02 -7.77
C LEU A 150 -34.02 12.03 -8.55
N LYS A 151 -33.40 12.95 -9.31
CA LYS A 151 -34.12 13.91 -10.17
C LYS A 151 -34.75 13.25 -11.41
N GLU A 152 -34.19 12.13 -11.85
CA GLU A 152 -34.68 11.37 -13.00
C GLU A 152 -35.94 10.54 -12.66
N ILE A 153 -36.20 10.26 -11.38
CA ILE A 153 -37.42 9.58 -10.93
C ILE A 153 -38.64 10.47 -11.21
N GLY A 154 -39.63 9.91 -11.92
CA GLY A 154 -40.89 10.62 -12.24
C GLY A 154 -40.76 11.67 -13.36
N SER A 155 -39.55 11.92 -13.89
CA SER A 155 -39.41 12.64 -15.15
C SER A 155 -39.93 11.76 -16.28
N PRO A 156 -40.81 12.25 -17.18
CA PRO A 156 -41.17 11.49 -18.37
C PRO A 156 -39.89 11.22 -19.13
N ASN A 157 -39.54 9.94 -19.28
CA ASN A 157 -38.31 9.48 -19.91
C ASN A 157 -37.96 10.38 -21.11
N ASN A 158 -36.77 11.02 -21.08
CA ASN A 158 -36.04 11.22 -22.33
C ASN A 158 -35.69 9.82 -22.80
N GLY A 159 -36.61 9.22 -23.55
CA GLY A 159 -36.45 7.90 -24.16
C GLY A 159 -35.12 7.82 -24.92
N PRO A 160 -34.61 6.61 -25.16
CA PRO A 160 -33.32 6.44 -25.81
C PRO A 160 -33.30 7.25 -27.10
N SER A 161 -32.28 8.12 -27.20
CA SER A 161 -32.04 9.01 -28.33
C SER A 161 -32.33 8.31 -29.65
N LYS A 162 -33.36 8.74 -30.38
CA LYS A 162 -33.64 8.39 -31.79
C LYS A 162 -33.03 7.04 -32.21
N ILE A 163 -33.35 5.94 -31.53
CA ILE A 163 -32.99 4.63 -32.04
C ILE A 163 -33.87 4.46 -33.27
N SER A 164 -33.25 4.23 -34.43
CA SER A 164 -33.96 3.90 -35.67
C SER A 164 -34.94 2.78 -35.36
N LYS A 165 -36.24 3.08 -35.35
CA LYS A 165 -37.28 2.06 -35.18
C LYS A 165 -37.07 1.04 -36.29
N VAL A 166 -36.68 -0.17 -35.92
CA VAL A 166 -36.54 -1.27 -36.87
C VAL A 166 -37.91 -1.88 -37.01
N ASP A 167 -38.47 -1.90 -38.22
CA ASP A 167 -39.73 -2.58 -38.48
C ASP A 167 -39.58 -4.06 -38.11
N VAL A 168 -40.55 -4.59 -37.36
CA VAL A 168 -40.56 -6.00 -36.97
C VAL A 168 -40.72 -6.84 -38.25
N PRO A 169 -39.75 -7.71 -38.59
CA PRO A 169 -39.87 -8.57 -39.76
C PRO A 169 -41.04 -9.54 -39.64
N LYS A 170 -41.68 -9.90 -40.77
CA LYS A 170 -42.88 -10.77 -40.79
C LYS A 170 -42.65 -12.12 -40.12
N ASP A 171 -41.44 -12.66 -40.18
CA ASP A 171 -41.01 -13.92 -39.56
C ASP A 171 -40.80 -13.79 -38.04
N ALA A 172 -40.57 -12.59 -37.52
CA ALA A 172 -40.44 -12.31 -36.08
C ALA A 172 -41.74 -11.79 -35.45
N GLN A 173 -42.73 -11.38 -36.24
CA GLN A 173 -43.96 -10.75 -35.79
C GLN A 173 -44.72 -11.60 -34.75
N GLY A 174 -44.99 -12.87 -35.06
CA GLY A 174 -45.74 -13.75 -34.15
C GLY A 174 -45.06 -13.94 -32.79
N PHE A 175 -43.72 -14.04 -32.79
CA PHE A 175 -42.95 -14.14 -31.55
C PHE A 175 -43.03 -12.85 -30.70
N ILE A 176 -42.94 -11.68 -31.33
CA ILE A 176 -43.04 -10.40 -30.63
C ILE A 176 -44.46 -10.19 -30.09
N ASP A 177 -45.48 -10.56 -30.86
CA ASP A 177 -46.87 -10.48 -30.42
C ASP A 177 -47.11 -11.37 -29.18
N GLU A 178 -46.59 -12.61 -29.17
CA GLU A 178 -46.63 -13.49 -28.00
C GLU A 178 -45.94 -12.89 -26.76
N VAL A 179 -44.80 -12.23 -26.95
CA VAL A 179 -44.10 -11.52 -25.86
C VAL A 179 -44.93 -10.36 -25.35
N LEU A 180 -45.47 -9.52 -26.23
CA LEU A 180 -46.30 -8.37 -25.83
C LEU A 180 -47.57 -8.82 -25.10
N ASP A 181 -48.21 -9.89 -25.53
CA ASP A 181 -49.36 -10.49 -24.85
C ASP A 181 -49.00 -11.05 -23.47
N SER A 182 -47.83 -11.68 -23.36
CA SER A 182 -47.32 -12.17 -22.07
C SER A 182 -47.04 -11.03 -21.09
N VAL A 183 -46.45 -9.94 -21.58
CA VAL A 183 -46.21 -8.72 -20.77
C VAL A 183 -47.53 -8.04 -20.41
N GLN A 184 -48.50 -7.95 -21.32
CA GLN A 184 -49.83 -7.38 -21.03
C GLN A 184 -50.52 -8.16 -19.91
N LYS A 185 -50.59 -9.50 -20.01
CA LYS A 185 -51.18 -10.35 -18.96
C LYS A 185 -50.50 -10.18 -17.62
N PHE A 186 -49.17 -10.05 -17.62
CA PHE A 186 -48.39 -9.82 -16.42
C PHE A 186 -48.71 -8.47 -15.77
N VAL A 187 -48.78 -7.39 -16.56
CA VAL A 187 -49.21 -6.05 -16.09
C VAL A 187 -50.62 -6.10 -15.52
N ASP A 188 -51.58 -6.70 -16.25
CA ASP A 188 -52.98 -6.76 -15.85
C ASP A 188 -53.17 -7.56 -14.54
N SER A 189 -52.40 -8.64 -14.36
CA SER A 189 -52.43 -9.47 -13.16
C SER A 189 -51.97 -8.76 -11.89
N SER A 190 -51.11 -7.74 -12.03
CA SER A 190 -50.64 -6.94 -10.89
C SER A 190 -51.56 -5.77 -10.56
N SER A 191 -52.26 -5.20 -11.54
CA SER A 191 -53.27 -4.16 -11.29
C SER A 191 -54.54 -4.70 -10.59
N ASN A 192 -54.86 -5.99 -10.77
CA ASN A 192 -56.01 -6.63 -10.11
C ASN A 192 -55.71 -7.08 -8.67
N ALA A 193 -54.47 -6.98 -8.18
CA ALA A 193 -54.11 -7.35 -6.81
C ALA A 193 -54.31 -6.19 -5.80
N GLU A 194 -54.64 -4.98 -6.25
CA GLU A 194 -54.81 -3.78 -5.40
C GLU A 194 -56.27 -3.47 -5.02
N VAL A 195 -57.24 -4.36 -5.33
CA VAL A 195 -58.66 -4.17 -4.98
C VAL A 195 -59.16 -5.36 -4.16
N ASP A 196 -58.79 -5.37 -2.88
CA ASP A 196 -59.55 -6.03 -1.80
C ASP A 196 -59.51 -5.07 -0.60
N THR A 197 -60.23 -3.96 -0.74
CA THR A 197 -60.77 -3.20 0.38
C THR A 197 -62.20 -3.69 0.60
N ASP A 198 -62.52 -4.09 1.83
CA ASP A 198 -63.80 -3.83 2.54
C ASP A 198 -63.64 -4.42 3.96
N GLU A 199 -63.50 -3.57 4.98
CA GLU A 199 -64.56 -3.07 5.87
C GLU A 199 -64.72 -3.91 7.16
N ASP A 200 -64.35 -3.24 8.26
CA ASP A 200 -64.95 -3.23 9.59
C ASP A 200 -65.18 -4.52 10.41
N GLY A 201 -64.45 -4.57 11.52
CA GLY A 201 -64.77 -5.38 12.69
C GLY A 201 -63.90 -4.97 13.88
N GLU A 202 -64.31 -3.93 14.60
CA GLU A 202 -63.88 -3.70 15.99
C GLU A 202 -64.13 -4.97 16.82
N ASP A 203 -63.11 -5.51 17.48
CA ASP A 203 -63.24 -5.84 18.90
C ASP A 203 -61.88 -5.97 19.59
N THR A 204 -61.87 -5.37 20.78
CA THR A 204 -60.87 -5.40 21.82
C THR A 204 -60.73 -6.77 22.48
N GLY A 205 -59.53 -7.10 22.98
CA GLY A 205 -59.43 -7.92 24.20
C GLY A 205 -58.56 -9.19 24.15
N LYS A 206 -57.33 -9.03 24.64
CA LYS A 206 -56.62 -9.93 25.58
C LYS A 206 -56.80 -11.47 25.48
N ALA A 207 -55.69 -12.08 25.08
CA ALA A 207 -54.94 -13.13 25.80
C ALA A 207 -55.68 -14.35 26.35
N SER A 208 -55.38 -15.55 25.82
CA SER A 208 -54.73 -16.62 26.61
C SER A 208 -54.36 -17.88 25.79
N LYS A 209 -53.11 -18.32 26.03
CA LYS A 209 -52.62 -19.70 26.21
C LYS A 209 -52.67 -20.70 25.05
N GLU A 210 -51.50 -20.78 24.41
CA GLU A 210 -50.60 -21.95 24.29
C GLU A 210 -51.18 -23.37 24.40
N ASP A 211 -51.06 -24.01 23.24
CA ASP A 211 -51.13 -25.44 22.93
C ASP A 211 -49.97 -26.27 23.51
N SER A 212 -50.23 -27.58 23.64
CA SER A 212 -49.24 -28.64 23.44
C SER A 212 -49.98 -29.92 22.98
N PRO A 213 -49.30 -30.90 22.36
CA PRO A 213 -49.18 -30.98 20.90
C PRO A 213 -49.63 -32.36 20.38
N GLU A 214 -49.96 -32.49 19.10
CA GLU A 214 -49.70 -33.75 18.40
C GLU A 214 -49.67 -33.60 16.87
N ASP A 215 -48.53 -34.07 16.35
CA ASP A 215 -48.29 -34.68 15.04
C ASP A 215 -48.41 -33.81 13.77
N LEU A 216 -47.32 -33.75 13.00
CA LEU A 216 -47.34 -33.85 11.54
C LEU A 216 -45.91 -33.75 10.96
N SER A 217 -45.48 -34.87 10.40
CA SER A 217 -44.29 -35.08 9.60
C SER A 217 -44.23 -34.23 8.31
N MET A 218 -43.04 -33.72 8.02
CA MET A 218 -42.39 -33.59 6.70
C MET A 218 -43.29 -33.30 5.48
N ARG A 219 -43.29 -32.04 5.04
CA ARG A 219 -43.44 -31.68 3.62
C ARG A 219 -42.31 -30.75 3.21
N GLU A 220 -41.54 -31.23 2.25
CA GLU A 220 -40.52 -30.49 1.52
C GLU A 220 -41.12 -29.21 0.93
N ALA A 221 -40.52 -28.06 1.23
CA ALA A 221 -40.91 -26.79 0.68
C ALA A 221 -40.30 -26.62 -0.73
N SER A 222 -41.15 -26.68 -1.75
CA SER A 222 -40.84 -26.24 -3.10
C SER A 222 -40.41 -24.76 -3.12
N PRO A 223 -39.52 -24.33 -4.04
CA PRO A 223 -39.06 -22.95 -4.10
C PRO A 223 -40.22 -22.04 -4.52
N LYS A 224 -40.50 -21.01 -3.71
CA LYS A 224 -41.47 -19.97 -4.04
C LYS A 224 -41.04 -19.27 -5.33
N LYS A 225 -41.84 -19.39 -6.39
CA LYS A 225 -41.70 -18.62 -7.63
C LYS A 225 -41.98 -17.16 -7.29
N ASP A 226 -41.00 -16.26 -7.48
CA ASP A 226 -41.14 -14.82 -7.24
C ASP A 226 -42.32 -14.29 -8.08
N SER A 227 -43.40 -13.83 -7.43
CA SER A 227 -44.64 -13.40 -8.11
C SER A 227 -44.52 -12.08 -8.88
N ASN A 228 -43.37 -11.40 -8.81
CA ASN A 228 -43.20 -10.02 -9.28
C ASN A 228 -42.26 -9.91 -10.50
N VAL A 229 -41.94 -11.02 -11.17
CA VAL A 229 -41.05 -11.04 -12.34
C VAL A 229 -41.56 -12.00 -13.42
N LEU A 230 -41.69 -11.51 -14.66
CA LEU A 230 -41.93 -12.35 -15.83
C LEU A 230 -40.60 -12.62 -16.54
N HIS A 231 -40.18 -13.88 -16.57
CA HIS A 231 -38.99 -14.31 -17.32
C HIS A 231 -39.40 -14.74 -18.73
N LEU A 232 -38.85 -14.06 -19.75
CA LEU A 232 -39.06 -14.39 -21.16
C LEU A 232 -38.08 -15.49 -21.58
N SER A 233 -38.52 -16.35 -22.50
CA SER A 233 -37.68 -17.42 -23.07
C SER A 233 -36.43 -16.86 -23.76
N GLU A 234 -35.38 -17.66 -23.81
CA GLU A 234 -34.16 -17.33 -24.54
C GLU A 234 -34.44 -16.93 -26.00
N CYS A 235 -33.75 -15.90 -26.46
CA CYS A 235 -33.87 -15.41 -27.82
C CYS A 235 -32.53 -14.85 -28.33
N ASN A 236 -32.33 -14.90 -29.65
CA ASN A 236 -31.13 -14.33 -30.27
C ASN A 236 -31.06 -12.80 -30.10
N GLY A 237 -29.89 -12.21 -30.33
CA GLY A 237 -29.65 -10.78 -30.13
C GLY A 237 -30.57 -9.86 -30.93
N PHE A 238 -31.03 -10.31 -32.11
CA PHE A 238 -31.97 -9.57 -32.95
C PHE A 238 -33.37 -9.51 -32.33
N LYS A 239 -33.93 -10.66 -31.93
CA LYS A 239 -35.21 -10.76 -31.22
C LYS A 239 -35.17 -10.01 -29.89
N ARG A 240 -34.06 -10.09 -29.15
CA ARG A 240 -33.84 -9.32 -27.91
C ARG A 240 -33.97 -7.82 -28.16
N LYS A 241 -33.33 -7.30 -29.22
CA LYS A 241 -33.45 -5.88 -29.59
C LYS A 241 -34.89 -5.48 -29.90
N LEU A 242 -35.64 -6.32 -30.62
CA LEU A 242 -37.05 -6.09 -30.92
C LEU A 242 -37.92 -6.12 -29.66
N ILE A 243 -37.66 -7.02 -28.71
CA ILE A 243 -38.36 -7.05 -27.41
C ILE A 243 -38.14 -5.73 -26.67
N TYR A 244 -36.88 -5.27 -26.51
CA TYR A 244 -36.59 -4.00 -25.85
C TYR A 244 -37.26 -2.81 -26.57
N GLN A 245 -37.32 -2.82 -27.90
CA GLN A 245 -37.97 -1.77 -28.68
C GLN A 245 -39.49 -1.75 -28.45
N GLU A 246 -40.17 -2.87 -28.68
CA GLU A 246 -41.63 -2.94 -28.71
C GLU A 246 -42.24 -2.92 -27.30
N VAL A 247 -41.62 -3.61 -26.33
CA VAL A 247 -42.10 -3.58 -24.95
C VAL A 247 -41.92 -2.20 -24.34
N ASN A 248 -40.80 -1.52 -24.58
CA ASN A 248 -40.61 -0.16 -24.08
C ASN A 248 -41.54 0.85 -24.79
N ALA A 249 -41.85 0.64 -26.08
CA ALA A 249 -42.80 1.48 -26.80
C ALA A 249 -44.24 1.34 -26.29
N ARG A 250 -44.64 0.15 -25.83
CA ARG A 250 -46.02 -0.16 -25.43
C ARG A 250 -46.26 -0.11 -23.91
N PHE A 251 -45.23 -0.35 -23.11
CA PHE A 251 -45.32 -0.55 -21.66
C PHE A 251 -44.22 0.19 -20.87
N GLY A 252 -43.42 1.07 -21.48
CA GLY A 252 -42.25 1.68 -20.85
C GLY A 252 -42.51 2.53 -19.60
N ASP A 253 -43.77 2.89 -19.34
CA ASP A 253 -44.26 3.54 -18.12
C ASP A 253 -44.63 2.54 -17.01
N LYS A 254 -44.95 1.29 -17.37
CA LYS A 254 -45.48 0.24 -16.47
C LYS A 254 -44.51 -0.90 -16.19
N VAL A 255 -43.50 -1.12 -17.04
CA VAL A 255 -42.52 -2.20 -16.85
C VAL A 255 -41.07 -1.77 -17.09
N GLN A 256 -40.14 -2.42 -16.39
CA GLN A 256 -38.71 -2.35 -16.60
C GLN A 256 -38.17 -3.68 -17.14
N LEU A 257 -37.23 -3.60 -18.07
CA LEU A 257 -36.59 -4.76 -18.71
C LEU A 257 -35.13 -4.89 -18.28
N ASN A 258 -34.80 -5.98 -17.58
CA ASN A 258 -33.44 -6.30 -17.20
C ASN A 258 -32.99 -7.59 -17.89
N THR A 259 -31.69 -7.73 -18.12
CA THR A 259 -31.10 -9.01 -18.53
C THR A 259 -30.58 -9.70 -17.26
N GLU A 260 -31.00 -10.94 -17.04
CA GLU A 260 -30.60 -11.76 -15.90
C GLU A 260 -29.99 -13.08 -16.42
N SER A 261 -29.09 -13.68 -15.65
CA SER A 261 -28.49 -15.00 -15.94
C SER A 261 -29.14 -16.06 -15.05
N ASP A 262 -29.49 -17.21 -15.61
CA ASP A 262 -29.94 -18.35 -14.82
C ASP A 262 -28.78 -19.08 -14.11
N SER A 263 -29.09 -20.18 -13.41
CA SER A 263 -28.10 -21.01 -12.69
C SER A 263 -27.05 -21.64 -13.60
N ASP A 264 -27.34 -21.79 -14.90
CA ASP A 264 -26.45 -22.38 -15.90
C ASP A 264 -25.70 -21.30 -16.72
N GLY A 265 -25.92 -20.01 -16.38
CA GLY A 265 -25.26 -18.87 -17.00
C GLY A 265 -25.93 -18.36 -18.29
N ALA A 266 -27.08 -18.91 -18.67
CA ALA A 266 -27.82 -18.48 -19.84
C ALA A 266 -28.57 -17.17 -19.58
N LEU A 267 -28.43 -16.21 -20.51
CA LEU A 267 -28.98 -14.87 -20.37
C LEU A 267 -30.42 -14.82 -20.89
N HIS A 268 -31.36 -14.42 -20.04
CA HIS A 268 -32.76 -14.20 -20.41
C HIS A 268 -33.21 -12.77 -20.04
N ILE A 269 -34.38 -12.37 -20.55
CA ILE A 269 -34.96 -11.05 -20.28
C ILE A 269 -35.97 -11.21 -19.14
N ALA A 270 -35.78 -10.44 -18.07
CA ALA A 270 -36.71 -10.33 -16.95
C ALA A 270 -37.51 -9.03 -17.08
N VAL A 271 -38.83 -9.15 -17.12
CA VAL A 271 -39.79 -8.04 -17.11
C VAL A 271 -40.30 -7.86 -15.70
N ARG A 272 -40.11 -6.67 -15.14
CA ARG A 272 -40.53 -6.31 -13.78
C ARG A 272 -41.52 -5.17 -13.85
N ILE A 273 -42.52 -5.16 -12.99
CA ILE A 273 -43.46 -4.05 -12.92
C ILE A 273 -42.75 -2.84 -12.33
N THR A 274 -42.93 -1.71 -13.01
CA THR A 274 -42.45 -0.41 -12.58
C THR A 274 -43.25 -0.03 -11.34
N GLY A 275 -42.63 -0.15 -10.17
CA GLY A 275 -43.23 0.27 -8.90
C GLY A 275 -43.58 1.76 -8.91
N SER A 276 -44.40 2.20 -7.95
CA SER A 276 -44.75 3.62 -7.81
C SER A 276 -43.48 4.50 -7.74
N PRO A 277 -43.55 5.80 -8.10
CA PRO A 277 -42.40 6.70 -7.95
C PRO A 277 -41.80 6.67 -6.52
N GLU A 278 -42.65 6.44 -5.52
CA GLU A 278 -42.23 6.26 -4.13
C GLU A 278 -41.45 4.96 -3.91
N GLU A 279 -41.93 3.82 -4.42
CA GLU A 279 -41.20 2.55 -4.35
C GLU A 279 -39.86 2.58 -5.10
N GLN A 280 -39.83 3.22 -6.28
CA GLN A 280 -38.60 3.42 -7.04
C GLN A 280 -37.60 4.25 -6.25
N ARG A 281 -38.07 5.32 -5.60
CA ARG A 281 -37.25 6.16 -4.75
C ARG A 281 -36.70 5.39 -3.56
N THR A 282 -37.52 4.60 -2.87
CA THR A 282 -37.06 3.76 -1.75
C THR A 282 -36.00 2.75 -2.20
N ARG A 283 -36.20 2.06 -3.33
CA ARG A 283 -35.20 1.12 -3.88
C ARG A 283 -33.89 1.83 -4.26
N LEU A 284 -34.00 3.02 -4.85
CA LEU A 284 -32.83 3.81 -5.22
C LEU A 284 -32.07 4.31 -3.98
N GLU A 285 -32.77 4.77 -2.95
CA GLU A 285 -32.18 5.21 -1.68
C GLU A 285 -31.48 4.04 -0.96
N GLN A 286 -32.05 2.84 -0.97
CA GLN A 286 -31.38 1.62 -0.48
C GLN A 286 -30.10 1.31 -1.26
N LYS A 287 -30.15 1.43 -2.59
CA LYS A 287 -28.95 1.27 -3.44
C LYS A 287 -27.91 2.34 -3.13
N HIS A 288 -28.31 3.59 -2.96
CA HIS A 288 -27.43 4.70 -2.59
C HIS A 288 -26.79 4.49 -1.23
N GLN A 289 -27.54 3.96 -0.26
CA GLN A 289 -27.01 3.58 1.05
C GLN A 289 -25.92 2.52 0.92
N LYS A 290 -26.20 1.44 0.17
CA LYS A 290 -25.21 0.38 -0.08
C LYS A 290 -23.94 0.92 -0.75
N GLU A 291 -24.08 1.75 -1.78
CA GLU A 291 -22.91 2.32 -2.48
C GLU A 291 -22.08 3.25 -1.57
N ARG A 292 -22.69 3.93 -0.59
CA ARG A 292 -21.97 4.71 0.43
C ARG A 292 -21.21 3.81 1.39
N GLU A 293 -21.83 2.72 1.83
CA GLU A 293 -21.19 1.72 2.69
C GLU A 293 -20.01 1.04 1.99
N ASP A 294 -20.18 0.67 0.72
CA ASP A 294 -19.13 0.09 -0.12
C ASP A 294 -17.94 1.07 -0.26
N LEU A 295 -18.19 2.37 -0.38
CA LEU A 295 -17.15 3.40 -0.44
C LEU A 295 -16.41 3.57 0.89
N GLU A 296 -17.12 3.51 2.02
CA GLU A 296 -16.49 3.53 3.36
C GLU A 296 -15.62 2.29 3.61
N LEU A 297 -16.05 1.11 3.12
CA LEU A 297 -15.25 -0.10 3.13
C LEU A 297 -14.04 0.01 2.19
N ALA A 298 -14.21 0.65 1.02
CA ALA A 298 -13.13 0.88 0.06
C ALA A 298 -12.03 1.77 0.64
N HIS A 299 -12.40 2.82 1.39
CA HIS A 299 -11.45 3.67 2.09
C HIS A 299 -10.58 2.85 3.07
N GLY A 300 -11.18 1.84 3.71
CA GLY A 300 -10.47 0.73 4.33
C GLY A 300 -9.34 1.18 5.26
N PHE A 301 -8.11 0.72 4.98
CA PHE A 301 -6.97 1.00 5.86
C PHE A 301 -6.60 2.49 5.97
N GLY A 302 -6.95 3.33 4.99
CA GLY A 302 -6.74 4.78 5.09
C GLY A 302 -7.32 5.38 6.39
N ARG A 303 -8.47 4.85 6.82
CA ARG A 303 -9.14 5.23 8.08
C ARG A 303 -8.31 4.91 9.33
N VAL A 304 -7.48 3.87 9.30
CA VAL A 304 -6.57 3.52 10.41
C VAL A 304 -5.48 4.58 10.53
N LEU A 305 -4.91 5.01 9.41
CA LEU A 305 -3.87 6.03 9.44
C LEU A 305 -4.43 7.40 9.87
N GLU A 306 -5.63 7.76 9.42
CA GLU A 306 -6.34 8.97 9.87
C GLU A 306 -6.64 8.93 11.38
N LEU A 307 -7.01 7.76 11.92
CA LEU A 307 -7.20 7.56 13.36
C LEU A 307 -5.88 7.78 14.12
N LEU A 308 -4.78 7.19 13.66
CA LEU A 308 -3.47 7.36 14.32
C LEU A 308 -3.03 8.83 14.28
N ALA A 309 -3.18 9.50 13.14
CA ALA A 309 -2.81 10.90 12.97
C ALA A 309 -3.62 11.85 13.87
N SER A 310 -4.94 11.66 13.94
CA SER A 310 -5.82 12.50 14.77
C SER A 310 -5.73 12.21 16.26
N SER A 311 -5.22 11.04 16.65
CA SER A 311 -5.12 10.64 18.07
C SER A 311 -4.13 11.47 18.89
N ASN A 312 -3.14 12.09 18.24
CA ASN A 312 -1.99 12.75 18.86
C ASN A 312 -1.22 11.88 19.86
N LYS A 313 -1.40 10.55 19.81
CA LYS A 313 -0.68 9.61 20.67
C LYS A 313 0.77 9.52 20.22
N LEU A 314 1.64 9.16 21.16
CA LEU A 314 3.01 8.78 20.85
C LEU A 314 3.01 7.54 19.94
N VAL A 315 3.56 7.68 18.74
CA VAL A 315 3.77 6.60 17.78
C VAL A 315 5.22 6.15 17.83
N VAL A 316 5.44 4.85 17.94
CA VAL A 316 6.74 4.25 18.23
C VAL A 316 7.10 3.26 17.14
N GLY A 317 8.32 3.33 16.64
CA GLY A 317 8.85 2.36 15.69
C GLY A 317 10.27 1.92 16.04
N HIS A 318 10.82 1.01 15.25
CA HIS A 318 12.22 0.60 15.36
C HIS A 318 12.87 0.70 13.97
N ASN A 319 13.83 1.62 13.80
CA ASN A 319 14.43 1.89 12.51
C ASN A 319 13.40 2.30 11.43
N MET A 320 12.47 3.17 11.81
CA MET A 320 11.16 3.27 11.17
C MET A 320 11.09 4.18 9.93
N LEU A 321 12.23 4.52 9.33
CA LEU A 321 12.27 5.48 8.21
C LEU A 321 11.47 4.96 7.01
N LEU A 322 11.65 3.69 6.66
CA LEU A 322 10.92 3.08 5.54
C LEU A 322 9.45 2.90 5.86
N ASP A 323 9.11 2.47 7.07
CA ASP A 323 7.72 2.36 7.53
C ASP A 323 6.98 3.69 7.34
N VAL A 324 7.55 4.79 7.84
CA VAL A 324 6.97 6.12 7.71
C VAL A 324 6.83 6.52 6.24
N MET A 325 7.88 6.32 5.42
CA MET A 325 7.84 6.66 4.00
C MET A 325 6.74 5.90 3.25
N HIS A 326 6.64 4.58 3.45
CA HIS A 326 5.63 3.77 2.76
C HIS A 326 4.22 4.00 3.29
N LEU A 327 4.02 4.15 4.61
CA LEU A 327 2.72 4.49 5.18
C LEU A 327 2.18 5.79 4.60
N LEU A 328 3.02 6.83 4.51
CA LEU A 328 2.64 8.11 3.90
C LEU A 328 2.36 7.97 2.41
N SER A 329 3.28 7.35 1.67
CA SER A 329 3.14 7.16 0.22
C SER A 329 1.89 6.38 -0.18
N GLN A 330 1.53 5.36 0.60
CA GLN A 330 0.47 4.43 0.25
C GLN A 330 -0.90 4.96 0.66
N PHE A 331 -1.00 5.59 1.84
CA PHE A 331 -2.29 5.91 2.46
C PHE A 331 -2.58 7.41 2.59
N VAL A 332 -1.58 8.29 2.43
CA VAL A 332 -1.77 9.75 2.51
C VAL A 332 -1.68 10.38 1.13
N ASP A 333 -0.48 10.47 0.57
CA ASP A 333 -0.23 11.10 -0.72
C ASP A 333 1.16 10.71 -1.24
N ASP A 334 1.47 11.05 -2.49
CA ASP A 334 2.80 10.86 -3.05
C ASP A 334 3.86 11.60 -2.22
N LEU A 335 4.98 10.91 -1.96
CA LEU A 335 6.08 11.51 -1.22
C LEU A 335 6.61 12.76 -1.95
N PRO A 336 6.73 13.91 -1.27
CA PRO A 336 7.13 15.17 -1.88
C PRO A 336 8.59 15.10 -2.38
N LYS A 337 8.95 15.94 -3.35
CA LYS A 337 10.34 15.97 -3.85
C LYS A 337 11.28 16.66 -2.88
N ASP A 338 10.78 17.68 -2.18
CA ASP A 338 11.53 18.42 -1.18
C ASP A 338 11.53 17.69 0.17
N TYR A 339 12.69 17.67 0.82
CA TYR A 339 12.86 16.99 2.11
C TYR A 339 12.16 17.72 3.27
N ASN A 340 12.02 19.05 3.22
CA ASN A 340 11.32 19.80 4.26
C ASN A 340 9.79 19.65 4.13
N GLU A 341 9.28 19.54 2.91
CA GLU A 341 7.90 19.12 2.66
C GLU A 341 7.65 17.71 3.22
N PHE A 342 8.58 16.76 3.01
CA PHE A 342 8.48 15.44 3.60
C PHE A 342 8.42 15.49 5.13
N LYS A 343 9.31 16.24 5.77
CA LYS A 343 9.28 16.46 7.23
C LYS A 343 7.95 17.04 7.69
N SER A 344 7.36 17.94 6.90
CA SER A 344 6.06 18.54 7.20
C SER A 344 4.93 17.51 7.10
N MET A 345 4.95 16.66 6.07
CA MET A 345 4.02 15.55 5.91
C MET A 345 4.12 14.54 7.07
N VAL A 346 5.35 14.18 7.48
CA VAL A 346 5.59 13.31 8.65
C VAL A 346 5.00 13.91 9.91
N ARG A 347 5.24 15.20 10.20
CA ARG A 347 4.69 15.87 11.39
C ARG A 347 3.17 15.97 11.39
N ALA A 348 2.55 16.09 10.22
CA ALA A 348 1.09 16.14 10.09
C ALA A 348 0.46 14.77 10.37
N ALA A 349 1.06 13.68 9.87
CA ALA A 349 0.55 12.33 10.07
C ALA A 349 0.93 11.74 11.44
N PHE A 350 2.11 12.08 11.96
CA PHE A 350 2.64 11.55 13.22
C PHE A 350 3.28 12.67 14.05
N PRO A 351 2.49 13.43 14.81
CA PRO A 351 2.98 14.60 15.54
C PRO A 351 4.04 14.28 16.62
N CYS A 352 3.97 13.07 17.18
CA CYS A 352 4.84 12.58 18.24
C CYS A 352 5.39 11.20 17.86
N LEU A 353 6.59 11.16 17.26
CA LEU A 353 7.29 9.93 16.90
C LEU A 353 8.45 9.63 17.85
N VAL A 354 8.68 8.33 18.12
CA VAL A 354 9.91 7.84 18.74
C VAL A 354 10.41 6.60 18.01
N ASP A 355 11.67 6.66 17.56
CA ASP A 355 12.37 5.51 17.03
C ASP A 355 13.26 4.88 18.11
N THR A 356 12.91 3.66 18.53
CA THR A 356 13.64 2.93 19.59
C THR A 356 15.09 2.64 19.24
N LYS A 357 15.45 2.57 17.96
CA LYS A 357 16.85 2.39 17.54
C LYS A 357 17.70 3.63 17.81
N VAL A 358 17.09 4.83 17.76
CA VAL A 358 17.75 6.07 18.18
C VAL A 358 18.04 6.02 19.68
N LEU A 359 17.06 5.63 20.51
CA LEU A 359 17.23 5.52 21.97
C LEU A 359 18.31 4.49 22.33
N ALA A 360 18.29 3.32 21.68
CA ALA A 360 19.27 2.25 21.92
C ALA A 360 20.71 2.64 21.53
N SER A 361 20.86 3.66 20.68
CA SER A 361 22.16 4.14 20.20
C SER A 361 22.65 5.38 20.96
N ASP A 362 21.94 5.81 22.01
CA ASP A 362 22.33 6.95 22.83
C ASP A 362 23.66 6.69 23.58
N ASP A 363 24.55 7.67 23.62
CA ASP A 363 25.87 7.57 24.26
C ASP A 363 25.83 7.12 25.72
N ALA A 364 24.75 7.44 26.45
CA ALA A 364 24.58 7.06 27.84
C ALA A 364 24.37 5.54 28.02
N ILE A 365 23.88 4.83 27.00
CA ILE A 365 23.53 3.41 27.10
C ILE A 365 24.08 2.56 25.95
N LYS A 366 24.66 3.11 24.88
CA LYS A 366 25.05 2.37 23.68
C LYS A 366 26.03 1.23 23.97
N GLU A 367 26.97 1.44 24.89
CA GLU A 367 27.96 0.42 25.32
C GLU A 367 27.32 -0.73 26.13
N THR A 368 26.07 -0.55 26.55
CA THR A 368 25.29 -1.55 27.30
C THR A 368 24.72 -2.62 26.37
N PHE A 369 24.63 -2.34 25.06
CA PHE A 369 24.06 -3.24 24.07
C PHE A 369 25.11 -3.68 23.07
N THR A 370 25.12 -4.98 22.77
CA THR A 370 26.05 -5.56 21.79
C THR A 370 25.45 -5.54 20.39
N CYS A 371 24.12 -5.52 20.30
CA CYS A 371 23.38 -5.47 19.05
C CYS A 371 22.08 -4.69 19.27
N THR A 372 21.74 -3.81 18.33
CA THR A 372 20.49 -3.04 18.34
C THR A 372 19.51 -3.55 17.28
N VAL A 373 19.63 -4.82 16.86
CA VAL A 373 18.57 -5.54 16.13
C VAL A 373 17.46 -5.86 17.11
N LEU A 374 16.21 -5.65 16.70
CA LEU A 374 15.03 -5.65 17.55
C LEU A 374 14.93 -6.89 18.48
N GLU A 375 15.09 -8.09 17.92
CA GLU A 375 15.07 -9.34 18.69
C GLU A 375 16.13 -9.36 19.81
N VAL A 376 17.38 -9.09 19.43
CA VAL A 376 18.52 -9.16 20.34
C VAL A 376 18.41 -8.07 21.40
N LEU A 377 17.96 -6.88 21.01
CA LEU A 377 17.74 -5.76 21.92
C LEU A 377 16.72 -6.11 23.01
N LEU A 378 15.57 -6.69 22.65
CA LEU A 378 14.58 -7.12 23.64
C LEU A 378 15.16 -8.18 24.59
N LYS A 379 15.88 -9.18 24.06
CA LYS A 379 16.54 -10.21 24.87
C LYS A 379 17.52 -9.58 25.88
N GLN A 380 18.35 -8.64 25.45
CA GLN A 380 19.30 -7.92 26.30
C GLN A 380 18.61 -7.01 27.33
N LEU A 381 17.44 -6.44 27.02
CA LEU A 381 16.66 -5.66 27.98
C LEU A 381 16.00 -6.57 29.02
N ARG A 382 15.38 -7.68 28.61
CA ARG A 382 14.70 -8.63 29.50
C ARG A 382 15.66 -9.40 30.41
N SER A 383 16.91 -9.61 30.00
CA SER A 383 17.91 -10.25 30.86
C SER A 383 18.33 -9.39 32.04
N ARG A 384 17.89 -8.12 32.10
CA ARG A 384 18.21 -7.18 33.18
C ARG A 384 17.04 -7.08 34.16
N PRO A 385 17.32 -7.16 35.48
CA PRO A 385 16.27 -7.12 36.49
C PRO A 385 15.55 -5.76 36.49
N ASN A 386 14.22 -5.80 36.50
CA ASN A 386 13.33 -4.63 36.52
C ASN A 386 13.61 -3.62 35.39
N CYS A 387 14.10 -4.09 34.24
CA CYS A 387 14.33 -3.24 33.09
C CYS A 387 13.04 -3.02 32.29
N VAL A 388 12.31 -4.09 32.03
CA VAL A 388 11.03 -4.06 31.31
C VAL A 388 9.91 -4.29 32.32
N PRO A 389 8.87 -3.42 32.38
CA PRO A 389 7.76 -3.60 33.30
C PRO A 389 6.93 -4.85 32.94
N PRO A 390 6.07 -5.34 33.85
CA PRO A 390 5.09 -6.36 33.51
C PRO A 390 4.19 -5.90 32.35
N VAL A 391 4.04 -6.74 31.33
CA VAL A 391 3.17 -6.46 30.19
C VAL A 391 2.27 -7.66 29.91
N GLU A 392 0.97 -7.43 29.88
CA GLU A 392 -0.05 -8.45 29.72
C GLU A 392 -0.88 -8.21 28.46
N SER A 393 -1.20 -9.26 27.72
CA SER A 393 -2.09 -9.15 26.57
C SER A 393 -3.55 -9.12 26.98
N GLU A 394 -4.37 -8.38 26.24
CA GLU A 394 -5.82 -8.61 26.28
C GLU A 394 -6.22 -9.87 25.48
N PRO A 395 -7.27 -10.60 25.91
CA PRO A 395 -7.71 -11.82 25.25
C PRO A 395 -7.97 -11.62 23.74
N GLY A 396 -7.39 -12.50 22.90
CA GLY A 396 -7.51 -12.43 21.44
C GLY A 396 -6.50 -11.51 20.73
N TYR A 397 -5.74 -10.71 21.47
CA TYR A 397 -4.79 -9.73 20.91
C TYR A 397 -3.33 -9.99 21.30
N GLY A 398 -3.07 -11.02 22.09
CA GLY A 398 -1.75 -11.33 22.63
C GLY A 398 -0.86 -12.19 21.75
N TYR A 399 0.43 -12.09 22.02
CA TYR A 399 1.47 -13.00 21.59
C TYR A 399 2.03 -13.81 22.75
N ASP A 400 2.45 -15.02 22.44
CA ASP A 400 3.26 -15.87 23.30
C ASP A 400 4.73 -15.61 22.98
N LEU A 401 5.47 -15.02 23.92
CA LEU A 401 6.89 -14.69 23.75
C LEU A 401 7.78 -15.93 23.61
N ASP A 402 7.32 -17.10 24.05
CA ASP A 402 8.04 -18.36 23.86
C ASP A 402 7.84 -18.92 22.44
N LYS A 403 6.85 -18.40 21.71
CA LYS A 403 6.56 -18.70 20.30
C LYS A 403 6.77 -17.45 19.46
N ALA A 404 8.02 -17.00 19.40
CA ALA A 404 8.39 -15.79 18.69
C ALA A 404 7.93 -15.83 17.22
N LYS A 405 7.40 -14.69 16.74
CA LYS A 405 6.93 -14.48 15.38
C LYS A 405 7.59 -13.25 14.75
N TYR A 406 8.91 -13.17 14.85
CA TYR A 406 9.64 -12.09 14.17
C TYR A 406 9.30 -12.09 12.68
N HIS A 407 9.21 -10.90 12.09
CA HIS A 407 8.77 -10.71 10.70
C HIS A 407 7.27 -10.99 10.47
N GLU A 408 6.48 -10.85 11.54
CA GLU A 408 5.04 -10.58 11.51
C GLU A 408 4.86 -9.18 12.13
N ALA A 409 4.35 -8.21 11.35
CA ALA A 409 4.42 -6.79 11.70
C ALA A 409 3.85 -6.46 13.10
N GLY A 410 2.74 -7.07 13.49
CA GLY A 410 2.12 -6.84 14.79
C GLY A 410 2.94 -7.40 15.95
N TYR A 411 3.69 -8.48 15.74
CA TYR A 411 4.63 -9.01 16.74
C TYR A 411 5.82 -8.06 16.88
N ASP A 412 6.37 -7.57 15.78
CA ASP A 412 7.50 -6.64 15.80
C ASP A 412 7.11 -5.26 16.35
N ALA A 413 5.88 -4.79 16.11
CA ALA A 413 5.31 -3.64 16.79
C ALA A 413 5.18 -3.86 18.32
N PHE A 414 4.72 -5.04 18.75
CA PHE A 414 4.67 -5.39 20.17
C PHE A 414 6.07 -5.41 20.81
N VAL A 415 7.03 -6.07 20.18
CA VAL A 415 8.43 -6.12 20.65
C VAL A 415 9.04 -4.71 20.69
N THR A 416 8.73 -3.86 19.70
CA THR A 416 9.15 -2.46 19.65
C THR A 416 8.64 -1.68 20.86
N GLY A 417 7.36 -1.83 21.23
CA GLY A 417 6.81 -1.21 22.44
C GLY A 417 7.48 -1.71 23.72
N MET A 418 7.78 -3.00 23.82
CA MET A 418 8.54 -3.57 24.95
C MET A 418 9.95 -2.99 25.04
N CYS A 419 10.63 -2.83 23.89
CA CYS A 419 11.94 -2.20 23.82
C CYS A 419 11.89 -0.73 24.28
N LEU A 420 10.89 0.04 23.85
CA LEU A 420 10.71 1.43 24.32
C LEU A 420 10.63 1.49 25.84
N LEU A 421 9.77 0.67 26.45
CA LEU A 421 9.60 0.63 27.91
C LEU A 421 10.94 0.30 28.60
N GLY A 422 11.68 -0.69 28.10
CA GLY A 422 12.99 -1.06 28.62
C GLY A 422 14.03 0.06 28.51
N LEU A 423 14.13 0.68 27.34
CA LEU A 423 15.10 1.75 27.05
C LEU A 423 14.81 3.00 27.90
N CYS A 424 13.56 3.41 28.03
CA CYS A 424 13.16 4.54 28.86
C CYS A 424 13.53 4.33 30.34
N ASN A 425 13.41 3.11 30.85
CA ASN A 425 13.81 2.80 32.23
C ASN A 425 15.33 2.86 32.42
N GLN A 426 16.12 2.43 31.41
CA GLN A 426 17.58 2.55 31.43
C GLN A 426 18.02 4.02 31.41
N LEU A 427 17.45 4.83 30.50
CA LEU A 427 17.79 6.25 30.33
C LEU A 427 17.31 7.11 31.50
N GLY A 428 16.06 6.93 31.91
CA GLY A 428 15.43 7.71 32.99
C GLY A 428 15.87 7.28 34.39
N LYS A 429 16.63 6.17 34.51
CA LYS A 429 17.00 5.52 35.79
C LYS A 429 15.80 5.19 36.69
N ASN A 430 14.59 5.18 36.13
CA ASN A 430 13.38 4.84 36.85
C ASN A 430 13.13 3.33 36.76
N LYS A 431 13.38 2.61 37.85
CA LYS A 431 13.22 1.15 37.92
C LYS A 431 11.93 0.71 38.62
N ASP A 432 11.10 1.66 39.03
CA ASP A 432 9.94 1.37 39.85
C ASP A 432 8.66 1.26 39.00
N HIS A 433 8.71 1.65 37.72
CA HIS A 433 7.60 1.57 36.77
C HIS A 433 6.30 2.22 37.27
N SER A 434 6.39 3.18 38.20
CA SER A 434 5.21 3.83 38.81
C SER A 434 4.57 4.89 37.92
N ALA A 435 5.33 5.42 36.96
CA ALA A 435 4.92 6.50 36.08
C ALA A 435 4.51 5.96 34.71
N GLU A 436 3.37 6.45 34.24
CA GLU A 436 2.91 6.24 32.87
C GLU A 436 3.83 6.96 31.89
N LEU A 437 4.34 6.23 30.89
CA LEU A 437 5.06 6.80 29.75
C LEU A 437 4.09 7.49 28.78
N LYS A 438 4.32 8.77 28.51
CA LYS A 438 3.57 9.62 27.56
C LYS A 438 4.54 10.42 26.70
N GLU A 439 4.05 11.02 25.62
CA GLU A 439 4.78 11.98 24.80
C GLU A 439 5.38 13.15 25.61
N THR A 440 4.74 13.53 26.71
CA THR A 440 5.21 14.57 27.63
C THR A 440 6.28 14.12 28.64
N SER A 441 6.58 12.82 28.71
CA SER A 441 7.56 12.27 29.65
C SER A 441 8.95 12.86 29.41
N PRO A 442 9.64 13.38 30.45
CA PRO A 442 10.94 14.05 30.29
C PRO A 442 12.01 13.22 29.59
N VAL A 443 12.03 11.91 29.82
CA VAL A 443 12.98 10.97 29.21
C VAL A 443 12.88 10.92 27.69
N LEU A 444 11.71 11.22 27.12
CA LEU A 444 11.48 11.15 25.66
C LEU A 444 11.81 12.45 24.93
N LYS A 445 11.85 13.59 25.64
CA LYS A 445 12.03 14.92 25.01
C LYS A 445 13.21 15.01 24.01
N PRO A 446 14.40 14.43 24.28
CA PRO A 446 15.52 14.47 23.34
C PRO A 446 15.30 13.64 22.07
N TYR A 447 14.39 12.67 22.11
CA TYR A 447 14.20 11.65 21.07
C TYR A 447 12.92 11.84 20.25
N LEU A 448 12.02 12.72 20.70
CA LEU A 448 10.78 13.04 19.97
C LEU A 448 11.10 13.51 18.55
N ASN A 449 10.39 12.94 17.59
CA ASN A 449 10.47 13.27 16.17
C ASN A 449 11.88 13.09 15.60
N ARG A 450 12.62 12.11 16.13
CA ARG A 450 13.91 11.66 15.58
C ARG A 450 13.77 10.25 15.04
N ILE A 451 14.14 10.07 13.78
CA ILE A 451 14.10 8.77 13.09
C ILE A 451 15.54 8.32 12.82
N HIS A 452 15.84 7.04 13.06
CA HIS A 452 17.18 6.51 12.88
C HIS A 452 17.65 6.64 11.42
N MET A 453 18.90 7.07 11.21
CA MET A 453 19.49 7.17 9.87
C MET A 453 20.38 5.96 9.59
N MET A 454 19.84 5.00 8.84
CA MET A 454 20.53 3.76 8.50
C MET A 454 21.87 4.02 7.80
N GLN A 455 22.90 3.25 8.21
CA GLN A 455 24.21 3.20 7.57
C GLN A 455 24.99 4.52 7.54
N SER A 456 24.55 5.57 8.26
CA SER A 456 25.32 6.79 8.41
C SER A 456 26.27 6.66 9.61
N PRO A 457 27.58 6.94 9.43
CA PRO A 457 28.55 6.88 10.52
C PRO A 457 28.54 8.14 11.40
N ASP A 458 28.03 9.26 10.89
CA ASP A 458 28.19 10.58 11.49
C ASP A 458 26.87 11.32 11.78
N ILE A 459 25.77 10.90 11.16
CA ILE A 459 24.42 11.42 11.44
C ILE A 459 23.59 10.25 12.00
N PRO A 460 23.37 10.19 13.33
CA PRO A 460 22.69 9.04 13.94
C PRO A 460 21.18 9.01 13.69
N SER A 461 20.58 10.18 13.45
CA SER A 461 19.13 10.31 13.32
C SER A 461 18.75 11.55 12.51
N LEU A 462 17.69 11.44 11.72
CA LEU A 462 17.01 12.54 11.05
C LEU A 462 16.09 13.29 12.04
N ASN A 463 16.06 14.62 11.99
CA ASN A 463 15.24 15.44 12.88
C ASN A 463 14.00 15.92 12.13
N MET A 464 12.83 15.32 12.37
CA MET A 464 11.59 15.69 11.69
C MET A 464 11.03 17.04 12.17
N ALA A 465 11.37 17.49 13.38
CA ALA A 465 10.85 18.71 14.00
C ALA A 465 11.73 19.96 13.80
N GLY A 466 13.00 19.80 13.44
CA GLY A 466 13.93 20.92 13.29
C GLY A 466 15.07 20.59 12.34
N ASN A 467 16.06 21.47 12.25
CA ASN A 467 17.18 21.27 11.33
C ASN A 467 18.15 20.21 11.86
N GLU A 468 18.77 19.47 10.94
CA GLU A 468 19.84 18.53 11.23
C GLU A 468 21.17 19.27 11.45
N VAL A 469 21.96 18.79 12.41
CA VAL A 469 23.35 19.22 12.56
C VAL A 469 24.19 18.34 11.65
N ILE A 470 24.66 18.89 10.54
CA ILE A 470 25.54 18.17 9.60
C ILE A 470 26.99 18.31 10.08
N PRO A 471 27.67 17.22 10.44
CA PRO A 471 29.05 17.28 10.91
C PRO A 471 30.01 17.66 9.77
N SER A 472 31.18 18.22 10.14
CA SER A 472 32.23 18.50 9.17
C SER A 472 32.87 17.21 8.65
N ARG A 473 32.83 17.03 7.33
CA ARG A 473 33.43 15.88 6.62
C ARG A 473 34.80 16.22 6.03
N SER A 474 35.53 17.19 6.60
CA SER A 474 36.87 17.59 6.12
C SER A 474 37.94 16.49 6.26
N HIS A 475 37.66 15.44 7.02
CA HIS A 475 38.47 14.24 7.16
C HIS A 475 38.15 13.14 6.11
N VAL A 476 37.13 13.36 5.28
CA VAL A 476 36.67 12.40 4.27
C VAL A 476 37.19 12.80 2.89
N LEU A 477 37.73 11.82 2.18
CA LEU A 477 38.21 11.94 0.81
C LEU A 477 37.37 11.07 -0.12
N HIS A 478 37.18 11.51 -1.36
CA HIS A 478 36.58 10.69 -2.42
C HIS A 478 37.67 10.21 -3.36
N VAL A 479 37.67 8.92 -3.65
CA VAL A 479 38.60 8.29 -4.59
C VAL A 479 37.83 7.52 -5.66
N THR A 480 38.24 7.71 -6.91
CA THR A 480 37.81 6.92 -8.08
C THR A 480 38.98 6.06 -8.53
N PHE A 481 38.76 4.80 -8.86
CA PHE A 481 39.80 3.82 -9.17
C PHE A 481 39.25 2.74 -10.15
N PRO A 482 40.10 1.88 -10.72
CA PRO A 482 39.68 0.83 -11.65
C PRO A 482 38.84 -0.27 -10.97
N ALA A 483 37.96 -0.92 -11.73
CA ALA A 483 36.99 -1.89 -11.19
C ALA A 483 37.62 -3.16 -10.57
N GLU A 484 38.88 -3.44 -10.90
CA GLU A 484 39.67 -4.54 -10.35
C GLU A 484 40.22 -4.26 -8.94
N TRP A 485 40.25 -3.00 -8.50
CA TRP A 485 40.75 -2.65 -7.16
C TRP A 485 39.87 -3.23 -6.05
N ARG A 486 40.51 -3.61 -4.96
CA ARG A 486 39.89 -4.16 -3.75
C ARG A 486 40.33 -3.35 -2.53
N ALA A 487 39.77 -3.68 -1.37
CA ALA A 487 40.07 -2.98 -0.13
C ALA A 487 41.57 -2.92 0.19
N ASN A 488 42.31 -3.99 -0.10
CA ASN A 488 43.76 -4.05 0.13
C ASN A 488 44.53 -3.00 -0.67
N ASP A 489 44.14 -2.73 -1.92
CA ASP A 489 44.81 -1.71 -2.76
C ASP A 489 44.63 -0.31 -2.17
N LEU A 490 43.43 -0.01 -1.67
CA LEU A 490 43.14 1.24 -0.97
C LEU A 490 43.90 1.33 0.36
N TYR A 491 43.95 0.25 1.15
CA TYR A 491 44.76 0.24 2.37
C TYR A 491 46.24 0.48 2.08
N GLN A 492 46.79 -0.13 1.03
CA GLN A 492 48.18 0.09 0.61
C GLN A 492 48.42 1.52 0.17
N LEU A 493 47.52 2.10 -0.62
CA LEU A 493 47.60 3.49 -1.10
C LEU A 493 47.65 4.50 0.06
N PHE A 494 46.88 4.26 1.11
CA PHE A 494 46.75 5.19 2.24
C PHE A 494 47.54 4.81 3.49
N ASN A 495 48.29 3.70 3.48
CA ASN A 495 48.98 3.13 4.64
C ASN A 495 49.87 4.16 5.39
N SER A 496 50.52 5.08 4.66
CA SER A 496 51.41 6.09 5.25
C SER A 496 50.70 7.22 6.00
N PHE A 497 49.36 7.25 6.02
CA PHE A 497 48.58 8.35 6.59
C PHE A 497 47.76 7.93 7.83
N GLY A 498 48.00 6.73 8.36
CA GLY A 498 47.38 6.23 9.58
C GLY A 498 46.09 5.45 9.34
N GLN A 499 45.31 5.28 10.42
CA GLN A 499 44.06 4.52 10.38
C GLN A 499 43.03 5.19 9.47
N MET A 500 42.35 4.37 8.67
CA MET A 500 41.29 4.79 7.76
C MET A 500 40.12 3.82 7.82
N ALA A 501 38.93 4.31 7.43
CA ALA A 501 37.78 3.48 7.09
C ALA A 501 37.40 3.68 5.62
N ILE A 502 37.10 2.57 4.94
CA ILE A 502 36.69 2.56 3.54
C ILE A 502 35.16 2.42 3.51
N HIS A 503 34.50 3.37 2.85
CA HIS A 503 33.05 3.34 2.61
C HIS A 503 32.81 3.31 1.11
N TRP A 504 32.51 2.13 0.58
CA TRP A 504 32.26 1.92 -0.85
C TRP A 504 31.03 2.68 -1.32
N ILE A 505 31.14 3.29 -2.50
CA ILE A 505 30.00 3.89 -3.23
C ILE A 505 29.53 2.91 -4.31
N ASN A 506 30.48 2.35 -5.06
CA ASN A 506 30.26 1.31 -6.07
C ASN A 506 31.61 0.62 -6.39
N SER A 507 31.66 -0.19 -7.45
CA SER A 507 32.86 -0.95 -7.83
C SER A 507 34.06 -0.09 -8.26
N THR A 508 33.90 1.21 -8.50
CA THR A 508 34.98 2.10 -8.98
C THR A 508 35.15 3.35 -8.10
N GLN A 509 34.39 3.49 -7.03
CA GLN A 509 34.41 4.67 -6.18
C GLN A 509 34.22 4.33 -4.70
N ALA A 510 34.95 5.04 -3.84
CA ALA A 510 34.80 4.93 -2.39
C ALA A 510 35.07 6.28 -1.70
N PHE A 511 34.49 6.44 -0.51
CA PHE A 511 34.93 7.43 0.46
C PHE A 511 35.97 6.81 1.39
N ILE A 512 37.03 7.56 1.66
CA ILE A 512 38.09 7.22 2.61
C ILE A 512 37.99 8.19 3.78
N ALA A 513 37.55 7.68 4.92
CA ALA A 513 37.45 8.43 6.16
C ALA A 513 38.77 8.29 6.93
N MET A 514 39.51 9.39 7.02
CA MET A 514 40.77 9.43 7.76
C MET A 514 40.52 9.71 9.23
N ALA A 515 41.41 9.24 10.11
CA ALA A 515 41.31 9.49 11.55
C ALA A 515 41.25 10.98 11.94
N SER A 516 41.74 11.90 11.09
CA SER A 516 41.63 13.34 11.34
C SER A 516 41.72 14.17 10.05
N SER A 517 41.22 15.41 10.12
CA SER A 517 41.27 16.37 9.00
C SER A 517 42.69 16.73 8.54
N PRO A 518 43.70 16.89 9.43
CA PRO A 518 45.09 17.10 8.99
C PRO A 518 45.66 15.93 8.18
N LEU A 519 45.37 14.69 8.57
CA LEU A 519 45.83 13.50 7.84
C LEU A 519 45.17 13.40 6.46
N ALA A 520 43.88 13.70 6.35
CA ALA A 520 43.19 13.80 5.07
C ALA A 520 43.80 14.87 4.15
N THR A 521 44.14 16.03 4.71
CA THR A 521 44.79 17.12 3.96
C THR A 521 46.19 16.70 3.49
N GLN A 522 46.95 16.00 4.33
CA GLN A 522 48.27 15.48 3.97
C GLN A 522 48.18 14.42 2.86
N ALA A 523 47.22 13.49 2.96
CA ALA A 523 46.97 12.48 1.94
C ALA A 523 46.57 13.12 0.61
N LEU A 524 45.64 14.08 0.63
CA LEU A 524 45.22 14.80 -0.56
C LEU A 524 46.38 15.59 -1.20
N LYS A 525 47.24 16.21 -0.40
CA LYS A 525 48.42 16.94 -0.91
C LYS A 525 49.46 16.00 -1.52
N LYS A 526 49.74 14.84 -0.91
CA LYS A 526 50.76 13.91 -1.42
C LYS A 526 50.26 13.09 -2.61
N LEU A 527 49.07 12.49 -2.51
CA LEU A 527 48.50 11.60 -3.51
C LEU A 527 47.75 12.37 -4.62
N GLY A 528 47.13 13.51 -4.29
CA GLY A 528 46.35 14.30 -5.25
C GLY A 528 47.16 15.29 -6.09
N SER A 529 48.45 15.53 -5.78
CA SER A 529 49.31 16.48 -6.51
C SER A 529 50.10 15.86 -7.66
N SER A 530 49.87 14.58 -7.98
CA SER A 530 50.49 13.92 -9.14
C SER A 530 49.90 14.49 -10.43
N LYS A 531 50.53 15.56 -10.94
CA LYS A 531 50.05 16.39 -12.07
C LYS A 531 50.15 15.72 -13.45
N THR A 532 50.60 14.47 -13.54
CA THR A 532 50.57 13.72 -14.81
C THR A 532 49.30 12.89 -14.84
N MET A 533 48.22 13.46 -15.38
CA MET A 533 46.93 12.82 -15.66
C MET A 533 47.02 11.55 -16.54
N THR A 534 48.22 11.09 -16.89
CA THR A 534 48.51 10.02 -17.83
C THR A 534 49.14 8.76 -17.21
N GLN A 535 49.38 8.70 -15.88
CA GLN A 535 50.05 7.53 -15.29
C GLN A 535 49.44 6.94 -14.00
N GLU A 536 48.50 7.59 -13.32
CA GLU A 536 47.89 7.00 -12.12
C GLU A 536 46.48 6.47 -12.40
N PRO A 537 46.17 5.23 -11.99
CA PRO A 537 44.89 4.58 -12.30
C PRO A 537 43.71 5.14 -11.49
N TYR A 538 43.94 6.10 -10.59
CA TYR A 538 42.94 6.62 -9.66
C TYR A 538 42.91 8.15 -9.64
N ARG A 539 41.81 8.70 -9.12
CA ARG A 539 41.60 10.14 -8.90
C ARG A 539 41.21 10.38 -7.45
N LEU A 540 41.95 11.22 -6.74
CA LEU A 540 41.67 11.62 -5.36
C LEU A 540 41.19 13.07 -5.27
N GLN A 541 40.17 13.32 -4.45
CA GLN A 541 39.67 14.67 -4.18
C GLN A 541 39.08 14.79 -2.77
N SER A 542 38.92 16.01 -2.27
CA SER A 542 38.21 16.24 -1.00
C SER A 542 36.72 15.93 -1.14
N TYR A 543 36.07 15.53 -0.04
CA TYR A 543 34.61 15.38 0.02
C TYR A 543 33.88 16.64 -0.48
N THR A 544 34.26 17.82 0.00
CA THR A 544 33.64 19.09 -0.42
C THR A 544 33.78 19.34 -1.92
N THR A 545 34.93 19.04 -2.52
CA THR A 545 35.13 19.16 -3.97
C THR A 545 34.23 18.21 -4.75
N TYR A 546 34.10 16.96 -4.29
CA TYR A 546 33.21 15.98 -4.89
C TYR A 546 31.75 16.45 -4.84
N MET A 547 31.26 16.85 -3.67
CA MET A 547 29.87 17.31 -3.49
C MET A 547 29.54 18.52 -4.37
N THR A 548 30.43 19.53 -4.41
CA THR A 548 30.22 20.72 -5.27
C THR A 548 30.13 20.36 -6.75
N ARG A 549 30.85 19.33 -7.22
CA ARG A 549 30.71 18.86 -8.61
C ARG A 549 29.40 18.10 -8.82
N LEU A 550 29.03 17.25 -7.88
CA LEU A 550 27.77 16.50 -7.93
C LEU A 550 26.57 17.46 -8.05
N SER A 551 26.54 18.51 -7.22
CA SER A 551 25.46 19.51 -7.23
C SER A 551 25.32 20.23 -8.58
N ARG A 552 26.42 20.52 -9.28
CA ARG A 552 26.42 21.17 -10.61
C ARG A 552 25.86 20.28 -11.71
N HIS A 553 26.08 18.97 -11.62
CA HIS A 553 25.52 18.01 -12.58
C HIS A 553 24.01 17.84 -12.40
N THR A 554 23.48 17.92 -11.17
CA THR A 554 22.03 17.90 -10.92
C THR A 554 21.29 19.17 -11.38
N THR A 555 21.95 20.33 -11.44
CA THR A 555 21.33 21.60 -11.88
C THR A 555 21.35 21.82 -13.40
N THR A 556 22.06 20.99 -14.16
CA THR A 556 22.25 21.16 -15.62
C THR A 556 21.39 20.24 -16.49
N ALA A 557 20.49 19.46 -15.90
CA ALA A 557 19.52 18.64 -16.63
C ALA A 557 18.20 19.40 -16.83
N THR A 558 18.16 20.32 -17.79
CA THR A 558 16.93 20.76 -18.48
C THR A 558 17.13 20.58 -20.00
N PRO A 559 16.06 20.34 -20.78
CA PRO A 559 16.16 19.78 -22.12
C PRO A 559 16.77 20.78 -23.11
N ALA A 560 17.39 20.23 -24.15
CA ALA A 560 18.09 20.95 -25.20
C ALA A 560 17.33 22.19 -25.70
N SER A 561 18.04 23.32 -25.63
CA SER A 561 17.67 24.62 -26.20
C SER A 561 17.27 24.50 -27.67
N VAL A 562 16.01 24.81 -27.98
CA VAL A 562 15.58 25.24 -29.32
C VAL A 562 16.21 26.62 -29.60
N ASN A 563 16.86 26.73 -30.76
CA ASN A 563 17.56 27.93 -31.22
C ASN A 563 16.71 29.21 -31.13
N LYS A 564 17.31 30.27 -30.56
CA LYS A 564 16.82 31.65 -30.64
C LYS A 564 17.05 32.24 -32.04
N VAL A 565 16.02 32.89 -32.57
CA VAL A 565 16.11 33.99 -33.55
C VAL A 565 15.66 35.27 -32.82
N PRO A 566 16.26 36.46 -33.06
CA PRO A 566 16.16 37.60 -32.16
C PRO A 566 14.88 38.44 -32.35
N SER A 567 14.53 39.14 -31.27
CA SER A 567 13.38 40.00 -31.05
C SER A 567 13.35 41.29 -31.88
N SER A 568 12.14 41.80 -32.14
CA SER A 568 11.88 43.24 -32.14
C SER A 568 10.44 43.58 -31.73
N HIS A 569 10.36 44.33 -30.63
CA HIS A 569 9.45 45.45 -30.33
C HIS A 569 7.92 45.32 -30.24
N ASP A 570 7.48 45.79 -29.06
CA ASP A 570 6.36 46.70 -28.75
C ASP A 570 4.94 46.19 -28.46
N ALA A 571 4.57 46.45 -27.19
CA ALA A 571 3.38 47.17 -26.72
C ALA A 571 2.00 46.48 -26.65
N ASP A 572 1.50 46.50 -25.41
CA ASP A 572 0.16 46.90 -24.96
C ASP A 572 -1.06 45.94 -24.96
N MET A 573 -1.71 45.93 -23.79
CA MET A 573 -3.15 45.91 -23.48
C MET A 573 -4.13 44.80 -23.96
N THR A 574 -4.93 44.38 -22.96
CA THR A 574 -6.38 44.00 -22.97
C THR A 574 -6.85 42.56 -23.30
N ALA A 575 -7.51 41.99 -22.27
CA ALA A 575 -8.87 41.41 -22.20
C ALA A 575 -9.34 40.23 -23.08
N GLU A 576 -10.00 39.30 -22.36
CA GLU A 576 -11.17 38.47 -22.71
C GLU A 576 -11.07 37.21 -23.60
N ASP A 577 -11.33 36.09 -22.91
CA ASP A 577 -12.41 35.11 -23.16
C ASP A 577 -12.32 34.02 -24.25
N SER A 578 -12.98 32.91 -23.92
CA SER A 578 -13.51 31.83 -24.74
C SER A 578 -12.70 30.53 -24.90
N SER A 579 -13.19 29.52 -24.15
CA SER A 579 -13.73 28.24 -24.63
C SER A 579 -12.91 27.32 -25.56
N ALA A 580 -12.86 26.04 -25.16
CA ALA A 580 -13.23 24.86 -25.95
C ALA A 580 -12.28 23.68 -25.76
N ALA A 581 -12.88 22.59 -25.26
CA ALA A 581 -12.32 21.27 -25.13
C ALA A 581 -11.82 20.70 -26.47
N ARG A 582 -10.69 19.98 -26.41
CA ARG A 582 -10.24 19.09 -27.51
C ARG A 582 -9.90 17.70 -26.99
N LYS A 583 -10.80 16.77 -27.34
CA LYS A 583 -10.63 15.31 -27.37
C LYS A 583 -9.25 14.94 -27.94
N ARG A 584 -8.50 14.07 -27.25
CA ARG A 584 -7.37 13.34 -27.84
C ARG A 584 -7.70 11.86 -27.94
N LYS A 585 -7.75 11.42 -29.20
CA LYS A 585 -7.81 10.02 -29.65
C LYS A 585 -6.57 9.27 -29.20
N ARG A 586 -6.79 8.03 -28.73
CA ARG A 586 -5.80 6.95 -28.68
C ARG A 586 -5.44 6.53 -30.11
N SER A 587 -4.16 6.33 -30.37
CA SER A 587 -3.68 5.47 -31.45
C SER A 587 -2.34 4.86 -31.02
N ALA A 588 -2.35 3.54 -30.87
CA ALA A 588 -1.16 2.71 -30.73
C ALA A 588 -0.43 2.60 -32.08
N SER A 589 0.89 2.44 -32.04
CA SER A 589 1.67 1.80 -33.09
C SER A 589 3.00 1.35 -32.49
N PHE A 590 3.10 0.04 -32.26
CA PHE A 590 4.37 -0.68 -32.09
C PHE A 590 4.98 -0.88 -33.48
N THR A 591 6.27 -0.62 -33.63
CA THR A 591 7.06 -1.11 -34.77
C THR A 591 8.37 -1.69 -34.25
N SER A 592 8.54 -2.99 -34.50
CA SER A 592 9.78 -3.75 -34.33
C SER A 592 10.80 -3.37 -35.40
N LEU A 593 12.08 -3.35 -35.04
CA LEU A 593 13.19 -3.52 -35.99
C LEU A 593 14.26 -4.41 -35.35
N ALA A 594 14.44 -5.58 -35.94
CA ALA A 594 15.55 -6.50 -35.74
C ALA A 594 16.63 -6.29 -36.81
N SER A 595 17.84 -6.85 -36.54
CA SER A 595 19.07 -7.00 -37.36
C SER A 595 20.27 -6.25 -36.72
N SER A 596 21.50 -6.77 -36.64
CA SER A 596 22.16 -7.92 -37.26
C SER A 596 23.45 -8.33 -36.51
N SER A 597 23.66 -9.65 -36.44
CA SER A 597 24.87 -10.52 -36.48
C SER A 597 26.25 -10.17 -35.84
N PRO A 598 27.02 -11.20 -35.40
CA PRO A 598 28.26 -11.10 -34.60
C PRO A 598 29.56 -11.36 -35.41
N PRO A 599 30.76 -11.11 -34.84
CA PRO A 599 32.03 -11.58 -35.43
C PRO A 599 32.53 -12.92 -34.88
N GLN A 600 33.29 -13.60 -35.73
CA GLN A 600 33.70 -15.00 -35.73
C GLN A 600 34.86 -15.40 -34.81
N VAL A 601 34.87 -16.72 -34.59
CA VAL A 601 35.85 -17.66 -34.05
C VAL A 601 37.28 -17.55 -34.62
N SER A 602 38.29 -17.73 -33.76
CA SER A 602 39.58 -18.34 -34.11
C SER A 602 39.83 -19.59 -33.26
N LYS A 603 40.22 -20.68 -33.92
CA LYS A 603 40.67 -21.96 -33.34
C LYS A 603 42.18 -21.89 -33.09
N ASP A 604 42.64 -22.51 -32.01
CA ASP A 604 43.93 -23.21 -32.04
C ASP A 604 43.95 -24.37 -31.02
N ASP A 605 44.59 -25.47 -31.42
CA ASP A 605 44.62 -26.79 -30.78
C ASP A 605 45.70 -26.91 -29.69
N GLY A 606 45.47 -27.76 -28.67
CA GLY A 606 46.49 -28.07 -27.66
C GLY A 606 46.07 -29.13 -26.63
N SER A 607 46.54 -30.35 -26.84
CA SER A 607 46.40 -31.62 -26.09
C SER A 607 46.69 -31.64 -24.57
N GLY A 608 45.75 -32.23 -23.79
CA GLY A 608 45.84 -33.12 -22.60
C GLY A 608 46.78 -32.82 -21.39
N PRO A 609 46.75 -33.59 -20.26
CA PRO A 609 45.81 -34.65 -19.83
C PRO A 609 45.19 -34.44 -18.41
N GLN A 610 44.21 -35.29 -18.07
CA GLN A 610 43.51 -35.37 -16.77
C GLN A 610 44.40 -35.72 -15.55
N PRO A 611 43.87 -35.58 -14.31
CA PRO A 611 43.51 -36.80 -13.58
C PRO A 611 42.26 -36.75 -12.64
N LYS A 612 41.52 -37.86 -12.69
CA LYS A 612 41.00 -38.73 -11.60
C LYS A 612 39.85 -38.29 -10.67
N LEU A 613 38.76 -39.06 -10.81
CA LEU A 613 37.67 -39.31 -9.88
C LEU A 613 38.11 -39.81 -8.49
N VAL A 614 37.34 -39.42 -7.46
CA VAL A 614 37.04 -40.26 -6.29
C VAL A 614 35.53 -40.29 -6.07
N LYS A 615 34.97 -41.51 -6.02
CA LYS A 615 33.57 -41.86 -5.74
C LYS A 615 33.33 -41.99 -4.22
N LYS A 616 32.16 -41.54 -3.73
CA LYS A 616 31.37 -42.12 -2.62
C LYS A 616 29.89 -41.81 -2.90
N SER A 617 29.15 -42.71 -3.54
CA SER A 617 28.23 -43.75 -2.99
C SER A 617 26.98 -43.22 -2.26
N THR A 618 25.86 -43.27 -2.99
CA THR A 618 24.50 -43.74 -2.62
C THR A 618 23.82 -43.09 -1.41
N THR A 619 22.62 -42.51 -1.54
CA THR A 619 21.38 -43.25 -1.85
C THR A 619 20.36 -42.33 -2.54
N ALA A 620 19.83 -42.77 -3.68
CA ALA A 620 18.83 -42.07 -4.48
C ALA A 620 17.41 -42.55 -4.14
N VAL A 621 16.48 -41.61 -4.00
CA VAL A 621 15.04 -41.85 -4.12
C VAL A 621 14.63 -41.26 -5.48
N GLN A 622 14.11 -42.11 -6.36
CA GLN A 622 13.60 -41.74 -7.68
C GLN A 622 12.30 -40.94 -7.53
N ILE A 623 12.25 -39.76 -8.15
CA ILE A 623 10.99 -39.11 -8.52
C ILE A 623 10.99 -38.98 -10.05
N ALA A 624 9.96 -39.53 -10.66
CA ALA A 624 9.76 -39.58 -12.09
C ALA A 624 9.67 -38.17 -12.69
N VAL A 625 10.45 -37.93 -13.73
CA VAL A 625 10.35 -36.76 -14.59
C VAL A 625 9.29 -37.07 -15.65
N THR A 626 8.10 -36.48 -15.51
CA THR A 626 7.14 -36.37 -16.62
C THR A 626 7.41 -35.09 -17.37
N GLU A 627 7.99 -35.24 -18.55
CA GLU A 627 8.01 -34.22 -19.61
C GLU A 627 6.58 -33.98 -20.13
N LYS A 628 6.21 -32.69 -20.19
CA LYS A 628 5.44 -32.00 -21.24
C LYS A 628 4.71 -30.81 -20.61
N PHE A 629 5.27 -29.63 -20.77
CA PHE A 629 4.63 -28.36 -20.44
C PHE A 629 4.71 -27.45 -21.65
N PHE A 630 3.54 -26.90 -22.01
CA PHE A 630 3.26 -25.90 -23.05
C PHE A 630 3.25 -26.37 -24.52
N GLU A 631 2.06 -26.80 -24.97
CA GLU A 631 1.59 -26.52 -26.32
C GLU A 631 1.09 -25.06 -26.35
N GLU A 632 1.72 -24.23 -27.18
CA GLU A 632 1.26 -22.87 -27.51
C GLU A 632 -0.01 -22.97 -28.36
N ASN A 633 -1.14 -22.47 -27.85
CA ASN A 633 -2.34 -22.22 -28.65
C ASN A 633 -2.32 -20.76 -29.09
N ASP A 634 -1.92 -20.54 -30.34
CA ASP A 634 -2.08 -19.29 -31.09
C ASP A 634 -3.51 -19.16 -31.59
N ASP A 635 -4.41 -18.61 -30.77
CA ASP A 635 -5.70 -18.08 -31.25
C ASP A 635 -6.21 -16.95 -30.34
N TRP A 636 -5.75 -15.73 -30.63
CA TRP A 636 -6.46 -14.49 -30.28
C TRP A 636 -6.38 -13.53 -31.48
N SER A 637 -7.34 -13.66 -32.39
CA SER A 637 -7.70 -12.67 -33.40
C SER A 637 -8.81 -11.75 -32.92
#